data_AF-A0A1F2ZJX8-F1
#
_entry.id   AF-A0A1F2ZJX8-F1
#
_cell.length_a   1.000
_cell.length_b   1.000
_cell.length_c   1.000
_cell.angle_alpha   90.00
_cell.angle_beta   90.00
_cell.angle_gamma   90.00
#
_symmetry.space_group_name_H-M   'P 1'
#
loop_
_entity.id
_entity.type
_entity.pdbx_description
1 polymer ?
#
loop_
_entity_poly.entity_id
_entity_poly.type
_entity_poly.pdbx_seq_one_letter_code
_entity_poly.pdbx_strand_id
1 'polypeptide(L)'
;MELALKSDFFLNRSILFDTLRLSKLFEESGFNQRQAQILSEVIKTSQDEREKLAEEARKEIADEMEKKRFATGADLKIVEKNLELEIEKVRAEIEKVRSEIQQTKSETIKWAAGMLLVQSGLIVTLIKVFL
;
A
#
# COMPACT_ATOMS: atom_id res chain seq x y z
N MET A 1 -12.99 -12.61 -19.42
CA MET A 1 -12.86 -14.06 -19.09
C MET A 1 -11.72 -14.75 -19.87
N GLU A 2 -11.08 -14.10 -20.85
CA GLU A 2 -9.92 -14.67 -21.58
C GLU A 2 -8.57 -14.56 -20.85
N LEU A 3 -8.45 -13.69 -19.85
CA LEU A 3 -7.17 -13.44 -19.17
C LEU A 3 -6.75 -14.57 -18.19
N ALA A 4 -7.70 -15.39 -17.72
CA ALA A 4 -7.41 -16.53 -16.84
C ALA A 4 -6.83 -17.73 -17.62
N LEU A 5 -7.39 -18.01 -18.81
CA LEU A 5 -6.98 -19.14 -19.66
C LEU A 5 -5.54 -19.04 -20.16
N LYS A 6 -5.04 -17.81 -20.36
CA LYS A 6 -3.66 -17.59 -20.80
C LYS A 6 -2.65 -17.88 -19.69
N SER A 7 -3.02 -17.69 -18.42
CA SER A 7 -2.13 -17.99 -17.29
C SER A 7 -1.97 -19.50 -17.06
N ASP A 8 -3.05 -20.27 -17.23
CA ASP A 8 -3.02 -21.74 -17.14
C ASP A 8 -2.23 -22.37 -18.30
N PHE A 9 -2.26 -21.74 -19.48
CA PHE A 9 -1.47 -22.16 -20.64
C PHE A 9 0.05 -22.08 -20.41
N PHE A 10 0.52 -21.13 -19.60
CA PHE A 10 1.95 -20.99 -19.26
C PHE A 10 2.36 -21.74 -17.99
N LEU A 11 1.42 -22.16 -17.15
CA LEU A 11 1.70 -22.90 -15.92
C LEU A 11 1.72 -24.43 -16.11
N ASN A 12 1.03 -24.95 -17.12
CA ASN A 12 0.91 -26.39 -17.35
C ASN A 12 1.68 -26.88 -18.58
N ARG A 13 2.99 -26.62 -18.61
CA ARG A 13 3.90 -27.32 -19.51
C ARG A 13 5.00 -27.93 -18.66
N SER A 14 4.68 -29.01 -17.94
CA SER A 14 5.72 -29.97 -17.62
C SER A 14 6.31 -30.41 -18.95
N ILE A 15 7.52 -29.97 -19.23
CA ILE A 15 8.26 -30.41 -20.41
C ILE A 15 8.69 -31.81 -20.03
N LEU A 16 7.80 -32.79 -20.20
CA LEU A 16 8.10 -34.19 -19.95
C LEU A 16 9.29 -34.56 -20.85
N PHE A 17 10.47 -34.66 -20.24
CA PHE A 17 11.71 -34.88 -20.96
C PHE A 17 11.77 -36.34 -21.41
N ASP A 18 11.54 -36.58 -22.70
CA ASP A 18 11.54 -37.92 -23.29
C ASP A 18 12.96 -38.38 -23.60
N THR A 19 13.56 -39.08 -22.64
CA THR A 19 14.91 -39.63 -22.77
C THR A 19 15.04 -40.68 -23.87
N LEU A 20 13.96 -41.42 -24.16
CA LEU A 20 13.99 -42.44 -25.20
C LEU A 20 14.08 -41.79 -26.59
N ARG A 21 13.32 -40.72 -26.81
CA ARG A 21 13.39 -39.93 -28.04
C ARG A 21 14.75 -39.24 -28.20
N LEU A 22 15.29 -38.70 -27.12
CA LEU A 22 16.59 -38.03 -27.16
C LEU A 22 17.75 -39.01 -27.41
N SER A 23 17.70 -40.21 -26.81
CA SER A 23 18.67 -41.28 -27.09
C SER A 23 18.64 -41.69 -28.56
N LYS A 24 17.45 -41.88 -29.15
CA LYS A 24 17.33 -42.21 -30.58
C LYS A 24 17.92 -41.13 -31.49
N LEU A 25 17.70 -39.85 -31.17
CA LEU A 25 18.31 -38.74 -31.91
C LEU A 25 19.84 -38.77 -31.87
N PHE A 26 20.43 -39.13 -30.73
CA PHE A 26 21.88 -39.28 -30.63
C PHE A 26 22.38 -40.49 -31.42
N GLU A 27 21.68 -41.62 -31.39
CA GLU A 27 22.02 -42.80 -32.21
C GLU A 27 21.96 -42.48 -33.72
N GLU A 28 20.90 -41.79 -34.16
CA GLU A 28 20.75 -41.31 -35.54
C GLU A 28 21.85 -40.32 -35.97
N SER A 29 22.42 -39.59 -35.00
CA SER A 29 23.52 -38.63 -35.22
C SER A 29 24.91 -39.28 -35.20
N GLY A 30 25.00 -40.62 -35.11
CA GLY A 30 26.25 -41.37 -35.17
C GLY A 30 26.89 -41.68 -33.82
N PHE A 31 26.21 -41.40 -32.70
CA PHE A 31 26.64 -41.88 -31.39
C PHE A 31 26.29 -43.36 -31.22
N ASN A 32 27.12 -44.11 -30.50
CA ASN A 32 26.72 -45.47 -30.13
C ASN A 32 25.62 -45.43 -29.06
N GLN A 33 24.85 -46.52 -28.96
CA GLN A 33 23.72 -46.64 -28.04
C GLN A 33 24.08 -46.29 -26.58
N ARG A 34 25.26 -46.70 -26.11
CA ARG A 34 25.69 -46.43 -24.74
C ARG A 34 25.97 -44.95 -24.49
N GLN A 35 26.59 -44.26 -25.44
CA GLN A 35 26.82 -42.82 -25.38
C GLN A 35 25.51 -42.04 -25.44
N ALA A 36 24.60 -42.44 -26.33
CA ALA A 36 23.28 -41.83 -26.48
C ALA A 36 22.44 -41.89 -25.19
N GLN A 37 22.43 -43.04 -24.52
CA GLN A 37 21.75 -43.21 -23.24
C GLN A 37 22.35 -42.35 -22.13
N ILE A 38 23.68 -42.35 -21.99
CA ILE A 38 24.37 -41.56 -20.97
C ILE A 38 24.12 -40.06 -21.17
N LEU A 39 24.23 -39.56 -22.40
CA LEU A 39 23.97 -38.14 -22.69
C LEU A 39 22.52 -37.76 -22.42
N SER A 40 21.58 -38.63 -22.78
CA SER A 40 20.17 -38.39 -22.51
C SER A 40 19.85 -38.39 -21.01
N GLU A 41 20.50 -39.25 -20.23
CA GLU A 41 20.31 -39.31 -18.79
C GLU A 41 20.87 -38.06 -18.11
N VAL A 42 22.08 -37.62 -18.48
CA VAL A 42 22.71 -36.40 -17.95
C VAL A 42 21.83 -35.17 -18.21
N ILE A 43 21.26 -35.05 -19.42
CA ILE A 43 20.39 -33.92 -19.75
C ILE A 43 19.09 -33.98 -18.94
N LYS A 44 18.52 -35.18 -18.74
CA LYS A 44 17.33 -35.36 -17.90
C LYS A 44 17.62 -34.97 -16.45
N THR A 45 18.69 -35.48 -15.85
CA THR A 45 19.07 -35.15 -14.47
C THR A 45 19.28 -33.65 -14.30
N SER A 46 19.96 -32.99 -15.25
CA SER A 46 20.14 -31.54 -15.21
C SER A 46 18.83 -30.76 -15.34
N GLN A 47 17.88 -31.24 -16.14
CA GLN A 47 16.54 -30.64 -16.23
C GLN A 47 15.74 -30.82 -14.94
N ASP A 48 15.73 -32.04 -14.38
CA ASP A 48 15.02 -32.36 -13.14
C ASP A 48 15.56 -31.52 -11.96
N GLU A 49 16.87 -31.30 -11.88
CA GLU A 49 17.50 -30.42 -10.89
C GLU A 49 17.09 -28.96 -11.08
N ARG A 50 17.05 -28.47 -12.33
CA ARG A 50 16.59 -27.10 -12.63
C ARG A 50 15.11 -26.91 -12.30
N GLU A 51 14.28 -27.93 -12.53
CA GLU A 51 12.86 -27.89 -12.19
C GLU A 51 12.67 -27.83 -10.67
N LYS A 52 13.40 -28.65 -9.90
CA LYS A 52 13.40 -28.58 -8.43
C LYS A 52 13.79 -27.20 -7.91
N LEU A 53 14.88 -26.63 -8.43
CA LEU A 53 15.32 -25.29 -8.04
C LEU A 53 14.29 -24.21 -8.42
N ALA A 54 13.62 -24.35 -9.56
CA ALA A 54 12.55 -23.45 -9.97
C ALA A 54 11.31 -23.57 -9.07
N GLU A 55 10.96 -24.78 -8.65
CA GLU A 55 9.87 -25.05 -7.71
C GLU A 55 10.16 -24.44 -6.33
N GLU A 56 11.40 -24.60 -5.83
CA GLU A 56 11.86 -24.01 -4.56
C GLU A 56 11.85 -22.48 -4.63
N ALA A 57 12.39 -21.89 -5.69
CA ALA A 57 12.36 -20.44 -5.90
C ALA A 57 10.92 -19.89 -5.98
N ARG A 58 10.00 -20.62 -6.62
CA ARG A 58 8.58 -20.24 -6.67
C ARG A 58 7.94 -20.24 -5.29
N LYS A 59 8.25 -21.23 -4.45
CA LYS A 59 7.77 -21.29 -3.06
C LYS A 59 8.32 -20.14 -2.22
N GLU A 60 9.62 -19.87 -2.30
CA GLU A 60 10.24 -18.76 -1.57
C GLU A 60 9.65 -17.41 -1.98
N ILE A 61 9.44 -17.18 -3.28
CA ILE A 61 8.78 -15.97 -3.77
C ILE A 61 7.34 -15.88 -3.27
N ALA A 62 6.59 -16.98 -3.24
CA ALA A 62 5.22 -17.01 -2.73
C ALA A 62 5.17 -16.65 -1.23
N ASP A 63 6.06 -17.22 -0.42
CA ASP A 63 6.16 -16.97 1.01
C ASP A 63 6.56 -15.51 1.30
N GLU A 64 7.52 -14.96 0.55
CA GLU A 64 7.90 -13.55 0.66
C GLU A 64 6.74 -12.62 0.29
N MET A 65 6.01 -12.94 -0.79
CA MET A 65 4.87 -12.16 -1.24
C MET A 65 3.75 -12.18 -0.21
N GLU A 66 3.46 -13.32 0.40
CA GLU A 66 2.50 -13.44 1.48
C GLU A 66 2.92 -12.58 2.68
N LYS A 67 4.18 -12.70 3.12
CA LYS A 67 4.72 -11.89 4.22
C LYS A 67 4.62 -10.39 3.96
N LYS A 68 5.00 -9.95 2.75
CA LYS A 68 4.89 -8.53 2.33
C LYS A 68 3.43 -8.06 2.34
N ARG A 69 2.49 -8.89 1.85
CA ARG A 69 1.05 -8.56 1.89
C ARG A 69 0.52 -8.43 3.31
N PHE A 70 0.94 -9.29 4.23
CA PHE A 70 0.58 -9.18 5.65
C PHE A 70 1.12 -7.89 6.27
N ALA A 71 2.40 -7.57 6.03
CA ALA A 71 3.01 -6.33 6.54
C ALA A 71 2.28 -5.09 6.01
N THR A 72 2.10 -4.99 4.69
CA THR A 72 1.38 -3.87 4.06
C THR A 72 -0.06 -3.76 4.56
N GLY A 73 -0.76 -4.88 4.76
CA GLY A 73 -2.12 -4.87 5.30
C GLY A 73 -2.19 -4.41 6.75
N ALA A 74 -1.18 -4.73 7.56
CA ALA A 74 -1.07 -4.23 8.93
C ALA A 74 -0.75 -2.73 8.96
N ASP A 75 0.22 -2.29 8.16
CA ASP A 75 0.62 -0.89 8.05
C ASP A 75 -0.55 -0.01 7.58
N LEU A 76 -1.33 -0.50 6.60
CA LEU A 76 -2.50 0.21 6.09
C LEU A 76 -3.54 0.44 7.19
N LYS A 77 -3.82 -0.56 8.03
CA LYS A 77 -4.73 -0.41 9.18
C LYS A 77 -4.22 0.58 10.22
N ILE A 78 -2.90 0.64 10.42
CA ILE A 78 -2.29 1.62 11.33
C ILE A 78 -2.46 3.03 10.76
N VAL A 79 -2.20 3.22 9.47
CA VAL A 79 -2.38 4.51 8.79
C VAL A 79 -3.84 4.95 8.81
N GLU A 80 -4.79 4.06 8.54
CA GLU A 80 -6.23 4.36 8.61
C GLU A 80 -6.63 4.86 10.00
N LYS A 81 -6.23 4.14 11.07
CA LYS A 81 -6.52 4.57 12.45
C LYS A 81 -5.89 5.92 12.80
N ASN A 82 -4.65 6.15 12.36
CA ASN A 82 -3.97 7.42 12.63
C ASN A 82 -4.69 8.58 11.93
N LEU A 83 -5.14 8.39 10.69
CA LEU A 83 -5.92 9.38 9.96
C LEU A 83 -7.27 9.66 10.63
N GLU A 84 -7.98 8.64 11.10
CA GLU A 84 -9.23 8.81 11.85
C GLU A 84 -9.01 9.67 13.11
N LEU A 85 -7.97 9.38 13.89
CA LEU A 85 -7.61 10.14 15.08
C LEU A 85 -7.21 11.58 14.76
N GLU A 86 -6.45 11.81 13.68
CA GLU A 86 -6.07 13.15 13.25
C GLU A 86 -7.28 13.96 12.78
N ILE A 87 -8.20 13.35 12.04
CA ILE A 87 -9.45 13.99 11.63
C ILE A 87 -10.28 14.39 12.85
N GLU A 88 -10.39 13.51 13.85
CA GLU A 88 -11.11 13.81 15.09
C GLU A 88 -10.47 14.96 15.87
N LYS A 89 -9.14 14.95 16.00
CA LYS A 89 -8.38 16.04 16.63
C LYS A 89 -8.61 17.38 15.92
N VAL A 90 -8.50 17.40 14.60
CA VAL A 90 -8.73 18.62 13.80
C VAL A 90 -10.17 19.13 13.97
N ARG A 91 -11.16 18.24 14.03
CA ARG A 91 -12.56 18.64 14.30
C ARG A 91 -12.71 19.28 15.68
N ALA A 92 -12.10 18.69 16.71
CA ALA A 92 -12.12 19.24 18.06
C ALA A 92 -11.43 20.61 18.14
N GLU A 93 -10.29 20.77 17.45
CA GLU A 93 -9.59 22.05 17.34
C GLU A 93 -10.44 23.12 16.62
N ILE A 94 -11.13 22.75 15.54
CA ILE A 94 -12.05 23.66 14.84
C ILE A 94 -13.18 24.12 15.76
N GLU A 95 -13.77 23.23 16.54
CA GLU A 95 -14.85 23.57 17.48
C GLU A 95 -14.34 24.50 18.59
N LYS A 96 -13.16 24.20 19.15
CA LYS A 96 -12.50 25.05 20.13
C LYS A 96 -12.23 26.46 19.60
N VAL A 97 -11.64 26.57 18.40
CA VAL A 97 -11.38 27.86 17.76
C VAL A 97 -12.68 28.63 17.49
N ARG A 98 -13.76 27.96 17.07
CA ARG A 98 -15.07 28.61 16.90
C ARG A 98 -15.61 29.18 18.21
N SER A 99 -15.44 28.45 19.32
CA SER A 99 -15.84 28.92 20.66
C SER A 99 -15.03 30.13 21.10
N GLU A 100 -13.70 30.08 20.95
CA GLU A 100 -12.80 31.20 21.27
C GLU A 100 -13.13 32.45 20.45
N ILE A 101 -13.48 32.30 19.17
CA ILE A 101 -13.94 33.41 18.32
C ILE A 101 -15.23 34.03 18.85
N GLN A 102 -16.21 33.20 19.27
CA GLN A 102 -17.46 33.72 19.82
C GLN A 102 -17.26 34.47 21.14
N GLN A 103 -16.42 33.93 22.02
CA GLN A 103 -16.05 34.59 23.27
C GLN A 103 -15.36 35.94 23.00
N THR A 104 -14.34 35.93 22.15
CA THR A 104 -13.60 37.15 21.77
C THR A 104 -14.53 38.20 21.15
N LYS A 105 -15.46 37.79 20.27
CA LYS A 105 -16.47 38.70 19.70
C LYS A 105 -17.35 39.32 20.79
N SER A 106 -17.86 38.50 21.71
CA SER A 106 -18.72 38.96 22.81
C SER A 106 -17.98 39.95 23.72
N GLU A 107 -16.75 39.62 24.11
CA GLU A 107 -15.89 40.48 24.92
C GLU A 107 -15.60 41.80 24.21
N THR A 108 -15.28 41.75 22.91
CA THR A 108 -15.03 42.96 22.11
C THR A 108 -16.27 43.85 22.06
N ILE A 109 -17.47 43.28 21.87
CA ILE A 109 -18.73 44.03 21.88
C ILE A 109 -18.98 44.67 23.25
N LYS A 110 -18.74 43.92 24.35
CA LYS A 110 -18.91 44.44 25.71
C LYS A 110 -18.00 45.63 25.98
N TRP A 111 -16.73 45.55 25.58
CA TRP A 111 -15.78 46.66 25.72
C TRP A 111 -16.14 47.85 24.83
N ALA A 112 -16.56 47.61 23.58
CA ALA A 112 -17.02 48.66 22.68
C ALA A 112 -18.25 49.40 23.24
N ALA A 113 -19.24 48.66 23.75
CA ALA A 113 -20.41 49.25 24.41
C ALA A 113 -20.04 50.07 25.64
N GLY A 114 -19.12 49.56 26.48
CA GLY A 114 -18.61 50.30 27.64
C GLY A 114 -17.96 51.64 27.25
N MET A 115 -17.12 51.65 26.20
CA MET A 115 -16.51 52.89 25.70
C MET A 115 -17.53 53.87 25.12
N LEU A 116 -18.54 53.39 24.39
CA LEU A 116 -19.61 54.25 23.86
C LEU A 116 -20.43 54.92 24.98
N LEU A 117 -20.70 54.20 26.07
CA LEU A 117 -21.38 54.78 27.23
C LEU A 117 -20.53 55.88 27.90
N VAL A 118 -19.22 55.66 28.02
CA VAL A 118 -18.29 56.67 28.54
C VAL A 118 -18.29 57.91 27.64
N GLN A 119 -18.17 57.73 26.32
CA GLN A 119 -18.23 58.84 25.35
C GLN A 119 -19.56 59.60 25.44
N SER A 120 -20.68 58.89 25.56
CA SER A 120 -22.01 59.52 25.71
C SER A 120 -22.11 60.35 26.99
N GLY A 121 -21.58 59.85 28.11
CA GLY A 121 -21.54 60.59 29.37
C GLY A 121 -20.68 61.86 29.30
N LEU A 122 -19.54 61.79 28.59
CA LEU A 122 -18.70 62.97 28.35
C LEU A 122 -19.43 64.03 27.51
N ILE A 123 -20.14 63.63 26.45
CA ILE A 123 -20.94 64.55 25.61
C ILE A 123 -22.02 65.25 26.44
N VAL A 124 -22.78 64.51 27.26
CA VAL A 124 -23.82 65.09 28.13
C VAL A 124 -23.23 66.09 29.11
N THR A 125 -22.07 65.77 29.69
CA THR A 125 -21.38 66.65 30.63
C THR A 125 -20.90 67.93 29.93
N LEU A 126 -20.35 67.83 28.72
CA LEU A 126 -19.93 68.98 27.92
C LEU A 126 -21.12 69.89 27.57
N ILE A 127 -22.24 69.33 27.11
CA ILE A 127 -23.45 70.12 26.80
C ILE A 127 -23.90 70.92 28.02
N LYS A 128 -23.94 70.30 29.20
CA LYS A 128 -24.37 70.96 30.45
C LYS A 128 -23.42 72.05 30.95
N VAL A 129 -22.14 72.02 30.57
CA VAL A 129 -21.16 73.04 30.98
C VAL A 129 -21.20 74.27 30.05
N PHE A 130 -21.54 74.07 28.78
CA PHE A 130 -21.57 75.13 27.77
C PHE A 130 -22.96 75.75 27.52
N LEU A 131 -24.02 75.18 28.11
CA LEU A 131 -25.42 75.60 27.95
C LEU A 131 -26.02 75.92 29.33
#